data_AF-A0A9P0CZ91-F1
#
_entry.id   AF-A0A9P0CZ91-F1
#
_cell.length_a   1.000
_cell.length_b   1.000
_cell.length_c   1.000
_cell.angle_alpha   90.00
_cell.angle_beta   90.00
_cell.angle_gamma   90.00
#
_symmetry.space_group_name_H-M   'P 1'
#
loop_
_entity.id
_entity.type
_entity.pdbx_description
1 polymer ?
#
loop_
_entity_poly.entity_id
_entity_poly.type
_entity_poly.pdbx_seq_one_letter_code
_entity_poly.pdbx_strand_id
1 'polypeptide(L)'
;MPEHTPSPTPSRAVYGFVMYLSFRIFFIIYLIWAVVPETYFKTIGITFLPQRCWALTIPIYLLTVMTFVAFIIYPGLGLTMTPHIDDLRTIRDKIGEKRRKNGLNLGKPEISQRNCVCKNKQNCSRDIYLKIEHTFVNNRIPVLEDIEIWNVSDHLHLD
;
A
#
# COMPACT_ATOMS: atom_id res chain seq x y z
N MET A 1 -2.21 -28.69 -4.23
CA MET A 1 -2.84 -27.51 -4.88
C MET A 1 -2.36 -26.26 -4.15
N PRO A 2 -2.07 -25.14 -4.82
CA PRO A 2 -1.61 -23.93 -4.13
C PRO A 2 -2.78 -23.33 -3.32
N GLU A 3 -2.74 -23.52 -2.00
CA GLU A 3 -3.77 -23.06 -1.06
C GLU A 3 -3.90 -21.52 -0.99
N HIS A 4 -2.93 -20.80 -1.55
CA HIS A 4 -2.87 -19.33 -1.58
C HIS A 4 -3.43 -18.69 -2.85
N THR A 5 -4.15 -19.44 -3.69
CA THR A 5 -4.82 -18.80 -4.83
C THR A 5 -6.14 -18.16 -4.39
N PRO A 6 -6.40 -16.87 -4.69
CA PRO A 6 -7.65 -16.20 -4.36
C PRO A 6 -8.84 -16.71 -5.21
N SER A 7 -8.67 -17.84 -5.90
CA SER A 7 -9.68 -18.39 -6.80
C SER A 7 -10.89 -18.88 -5.99
N PRO A 8 -12.11 -18.64 -6.47
CA PRO A 8 -13.33 -19.07 -5.80
C PRO A 8 -13.43 -20.59 -5.88
N THR A 9 -12.93 -21.28 -4.85
CA THR A 9 -13.09 -22.73 -4.73
C THR A 9 -14.44 -23.06 -4.12
N PRO A 10 -15.08 -24.17 -4.53
CA PRO A 10 -16.37 -24.58 -3.98
C PRO A 10 -16.29 -24.83 -2.46
N SER A 11 -15.17 -25.33 -1.96
CA SER A 11 -14.94 -25.50 -0.52
C SER A 11 -14.98 -24.17 0.25
N ARG A 12 -14.44 -23.09 -0.33
CA ARG A 12 -14.45 -21.75 0.29
C ARG A 12 -15.84 -21.13 0.34
N ALA A 13 -16.68 -21.40 -0.67
CA ALA A 13 -18.06 -20.92 -0.71
C ALA A 13 -18.95 -21.58 0.38
N VAL A 14 -18.70 -22.85 0.70
CA VAL A 14 -19.46 -23.58 1.73
C VAL A 14 -19.29 -22.93 3.11
N TYR A 15 -18.09 -22.50 3.48
CA TYR A 15 -17.87 -21.82 4.78
C TYR A 15 -18.70 -20.54 4.90
N GLY A 16 -18.73 -19.72 3.85
CA GLY A 16 -19.55 -18.51 3.83
C GLY A 16 -21.05 -18.81 3.92
N PHE A 17 -21.51 -19.87 3.26
CA PHE A 17 -22.90 -20.30 3.31
C PHE A 17 -23.31 -20.81 4.70
N VAL A 18 -22.49 -21.65 5.33
CA VAL A 18 -22.75 -22.15 6.69
C VAL A 18 -22.73 -21.00 7.70
N MET A 19 -21.79 -20.07 7.57
CA MET A 19 -21.73 -18.86 8.38
C MET A 19 -22.99 -18.00 8.18
N TYR A 20 -23.44 -17.80 6.94
CA TYR A 20 -24.67 -17.05 6.67
C TYR A 20 -25.90 -17.66 7.34
N LEU A 21 -26.08 -18.98 7.23
CA LEU A 21 -27.20 -19.68 7.87
C LEU A 21 -27.12 -19.59 9.40
N SER A 22 -25.93 -19.78 9.98
CA SER A 22 -25.77 -19.70 11.43
C SER A 22 -26.08 -18.30 11.95
N PHE A 23 -25.56 -17.23 11.32
CA PHE A 23 -25.87 -15.85 11.70
C PHE A 23 -27.36 -15.53 11.56
N ARG A 24 -28.03 -16.03 10.52
CA ARG A 24 -29.48 -15.87 10.37
C ARG A 24 -30.24 -16.49 11.53
N ILE A 25 -29.90 -17.72 11.90
CA ILE A 25 -30.56 -18.44 13.00
C ILE A 25 -30.31 -17.73 14.34
N PHE A 26 -29.05 -17.37 14.64
CA PHE A 26 -28.70 -16.64 15.85
C PHE A 26 -29.39 -15.28 15.92
N PHE A 27 -29.50 -14.57 14.81
CA PHE A 27 -30.20 -13.29 14.76
C PHE A 27 -31.69 -13.43 15.05
N ILE A 28 -32.36 -14.47 14.54
CA ILE A 28 -33.77 -14.74 14.83
C ILE A 28 -33.94 -15.06 16.33
N ILE A 29 -33.10 -15.93 16.88
CA ILE A 29 -33.13 -16.27 18.32
C ILE A 29 -32.90 -15.02 19.17
N TYR A 30 -31.96 -14.17 18.76
CA TYR A 30 -31.67 -12.90 19.43
C TYR A 30 -32.87 -11.94 19.40
N LEU A 31 -33.57 -11.82 18.27
CA LEU A 31 -34.76 -10.99 18.17
C LEU A 31 -35.92 -11.52 19.03
N ILE A 32 -36.15 -12.84 19.01
CA ILE A 32 -37.15 -13.48 19.88
C ILE A 32 -36.83 -13.17 21.34
N TRP A 33 -35.56 -13.33 21.73
CA TRP A 33 -35.12 -12.96 23.06
C TRP A 33 -35.36 -11.47 23.35
N ALA A 34 -34.95 -10.56 22.47
CA ALA A 34 -35.03 -9.11 22.71
C ALA A 34 -36.46 -8.56 22.78
N VAL A 35 -37.39 -9.10 21.99
CA VAL A 35 -38.77 -8.58 21.86
C VAL A 35 -39.75 -9.23 22.84
N VAL A 36 -39.60 -10.51 23.14
CA VAL A 36 -40.57 -11.24 23.96
C VAL A 36 -40.46 -10.82 25.44
N PRO A 37 -41.58 -10.49 26.13
CA PRO A 37 -41.56 -10.13 27.55
C PRO A 37 -41.06 -11.25 28.46
N GLU A 38 -40.45 -10.90 29.60
CA GLU A 38 -39.92 -11.87 30.57
C GLU A 38 -40.97 -12.82 31.16
N THR A 39 -42.24 -12.41 31.18
CA THR A 39 -43.36 -13.22 31.67
C THR A 39 -43.48 -14.54 30.92
N TYR A 40 -43.30 -14.52 29.59
CA TYR A 40 -43.34 -15.72 28.75
C TYR A 40 -42.11 -16.62 28.97
N PHE A 41 -40.95 -16.05 29.30
CA PHE A 41 -39.77 -16.85 29.63
C PHE A 41 -39.90 -17.53 31.00
N LYS A 42 -40.52 -16.85 31.96
CA LYS A 42 -40.80 -17.41 33.29
C LYS A 42 -41.79 -18.57 33.23
N THR A 43 -42.79 -18.54 32.35
CA THR A 43 -43.72 -19.68 32.17
C THR A 43 -43.06 -20.88 31.50
N ILE A 44 -42.04 -20.66 30.66
CA ILE A 44 -41.21 -21.72 30.06
C ILE A 44 -40.17 -22.28 31.05
N GLY A 45 -40.02 -21.66 32.23
CA GLY A 45 -39.09 -22.10 33.28
C GLY A 45 -37.69 -21.48 33.17
N ILE A 46 -37.49 -20.46 32.33
CA ILE A 46 -36.20 -19.77 32.17
C ILE A 46 -36.21 -18.52 33.06
N THR A 47 -35.61 -18.63 34.24
CA THR A 47 -35.69 -17.60 35.29
C THR A 47 -34.47 -16.66 35.37
N PHE A 48 -33.34 -17.02 34.76
CA PHE A 48 -32.05 -16.31 34.93
C PHE A 48 -31.47 -15.73 33.63
N LEU A 49 -32.27 -14.99 32.87
CA LEU A 49 -31.76 -14.25 31.70
C LEU A 49 -31.13 -12.91 32.12
N PRO A 50 -30.08 -12.44 31.42
CA PRO A 50 -29.52 -11.11 31.66
C PRO A 50 -30.53 -10.01 31.34
N GLN A 51 -30.35 -8.84 31.97
CA GLN A 51 -31.27 -7.69 31.83
C GLN A 51 -31.49 -7.31 30.35
N ARG A 52 -32.71 -6.82 30.02
CA ARG A 52 -33.07 -6.46 28.64
C ARG A 52 -32.20 -5.37 28.02
N CYS A 53 -31.60 -4.48 28.82
CA CYS A 53 -30.71 -3.42 28.33
C CYS A 53 -29.52 -3.96 27.52
N TRP A 54 -29.09 -5.20 27.81
CA TRP A 54 -28.02 -5.85 27.05
C TRP A 54 -28.38 -6.07 25.57
N ALA A 55 -29.68 -6.15 25.23
CA ALA A 55 -30.13 -6.21 23.85
C ALA A 55 -29.83 -4.93 23.04
N LEU A 56 -29.60 -3.80 23.72
CA LEU A 56 -29.17 -2.55 23.10
C LEU A 56 -27.65 -2.38 23.18
N THR A 57 -27.05 -2.77 24.30
CA THR A 57 -25.60 -2.63 24.52
C THR A 57 -24.78 -3.47 23.55
N ILE A 58 -25.20 -4.72 23.27
CA ILE A 58 -24.50 -5.63 22.34
C ILE A 58 -24.33 -5.04 20.94
N PRO A 59 -25.40 -4.60 20.23
CA PRO A 59 -25.26 -4.05 18.89
C PRO A 59 -24.47 -2.74 18.86
N ILE A 60 -24.62 -1.89 19.88
CA ILE A 60 -23.83 -0.65 19.98
C ILE A 60 -22.34 -0.98 20.10
N TYR A 61 -21.97 -1.91 20.99
CA TYR A 61 -20.58 -2.31 21.18
C TYR A 61 -19.99 -2.97 19.92
N LEU A 62 -20.78 -3.80 19.22
CA LEU A 62 -20.35 -4.40 17.96
C LEU A 62 -20.05 -3.31 16.91
N LEU A 63 -20.93 -2.31 16.77
CA LEU A 63 -20.74 -1.20 15.84
C LEU A 63 -19.53 -0.32 16.21
N THR A 64 -19.32 -0.02 17.50
CA THR A 64 -18.17 0.77 17.94
C THR A 64 -16.86 0.04 17.68
N VAL A 65 -16.77 -1.26 18.02
CA VAL A 65 -15.59 -2.08 17.75
C VAL A 65 -15.34 -2.19 16.24
N MET A 66 -16.38 -2.44 15.43
CA MET A 66 -16.24 -2.52 13.97
C MET A 66 -15.71 -1.21 13.38
N THR A 67 -16.23 -0.07 13.83
CA THR A 67 -15.79 1.26 13.40
C THR A 67 -14.34 1.52 13.81
N PHE A 68 -13.99 1.21 15.06
CA PHE A 68 -12.64 1.38 15.58
C PHE A 68 -11.62 0.54 14.79
N VAL A 69 -11.96 -0.73 14.51
CA VAL A 69 -11.09 -1.61 13.72
C VAL A 69 -10.93 -1.08 12.30
N ALA A 70 -12.03 -0.67 11.64
CA ALA A 70 -12.02 -0.24 10.25
C ALA A 70 -11.29 1.09 10.01
N PHE A 71 -11.47 2.07 10.91
CA PHE A 71 -10.95 3.42 10.70
C PHE A 71 -9.64 3.70 11.44
N ILE A 72 -9.37 3.03 12.55
CA ILE A 72 -8.19 3.30 13.37
C ILE A 72 -7.17 2.18 13.22
N ILE A 73 -7.57 0.94 13.54
CA ILE A 73 -6.62 -0.18 13.56
C ILE A 73 -6.14 -0.52 12.16
N TYR A 74 -7.04 -0.67 11.18
CA TYR A 74 -6.66 -1.11 9.84
C TYR A 74 -5.73 -0.10 9.12
N PRO A 75 -6.04 1.22 9.08
CA PRO A 75 -5.12 2.20 8.52
C PRO A 75 -3.84 2.35 9.36
N GLY A 76 -3.95 2.30 10.69
CA GLY A 76 -2.79 2.33 11.58
C GLY A 76 -1.82 1.18 11.30
N LEU A 77 -2.34 -0.03 11.13
CA LEU A 77 -1.53 -1.20 10.79
C LEU A 77 -0.90 -1.07 9.40
N GLY A 78 -1.66 -0.55 8.42
CA GLY A 78 -1.14 -0.22 7.10
C GLY A 78 0.05 0.74 7.16
N LEU A 79 -0.07 1.80 7.95
CA LEU A 79 1.00 2.78 8.16
C LEU A 79 2.23 2.20 8.86
N THR A 80 2.05 1.29 9.82
CA THR A 80 3.18 0.61 10.49
C THR A 80 3.91 -0.37 9.57
N MET A 81 3.22 -0.91 8.57
CA MET A 81 3.80 -1.85 7.59
C MET A 81 4.45 -1.13 6.39
N THR A 82 4.16 0.16 6.21
CA THR A 82 4.82 1.00 5.20
C THR A 82 6.10 1.62 5.74
N PRO A 83 7.15 1.78 4.90
CA PRO A 83 8.34 2.55 5.26
C PRO A 83 8.00 4.02 5.55
N HIS A 84 8.91 4.71 6.23
CA HIS A 84 8.74 6.14 6.57
C HIS A 84 8.44 6.98 5.32
N ILE A 85 7.68 8.07 5.48
CA ILE A 85 7.29 8.95 4.37
C ILE A 85 8.50 9.54 3.63
N ASP A 86 9.61 9.74 4.33
CA ASP A 86 10.86 10.28 3.77
C ASP A 86 11.75 9.20 3.11
N ASP A 87 11.39 7.91 3.22
CA ASP A 87 12.18 6.86 2.60
C ASP A 87 11.89 6.79 1.09
N LEU A 88 12.95 6.94 0.28
CA LEU A 88 12.88 6.87 -1.17
C LEU A 88 12.32 5.53 -1.69
N ARG A 89 12.38 4.49 -0.86
CA ARG A 89 11.77 3.18 -1.15
C ARG A 89 10.25 3.24 -1.30
N THR A 90 9.59 4.26 -0.74
CA THR A 90 8.15 4.50 -0.90
C THR A 90 7.80 4.90 -2.33
N ILE A 91 8.69 5.64 -3.01
CA ILE A 91 8.47 6.14 -4.38
C ILE A 91 9.03 5.14 -5.42
N ARG A 92 10.10 4.41 -5.07
CA ARG A 92 10.87 3.61 -6.02
C ARG A 92 10.42 2.15 -6.07
N ASP A 93 10.18 1.66 -7.27
CA ASP A 93 9.89 0.25 -7.50
C ASP A 93 11.18 -0.60 -7.66
N LYS A 94 11.03 -1.93 -7.64
CA LYS A 94 12.17 -2.86 -7.77
C LYS A 94 12.94 -2.68 -9.08
N ILE A 95 12.28 -2.29 -10.17
CA ILE A 95 12.94 -2.09 -11.47
C ILE A 95 13.73 -0.79 -11.42
N GLY A 96 13.14 0.27 -10.88
CA GLY A 96 13.84 1.52 -10.62
C GLY A 96 15.08 1.31 -9.78
N GLU A 97 15.02 0.53 -8.69
CA GLU A 97 16.19 0.25 -7.84
C GLU A 97 17.32 -0.46 -8.60
N LYS A 98 16.97 -1.47 -9.41
CA LYS A 98 17.92 -2.18 -10.28
C LYS A 98 18.54 -1.24 -11.32
N ARG A 99 17.76 -0.34 -11.92
CA ARG A 99 18.27 0.65 -12.88
C ARG A 99 19.29 1.60 -12.25
N ARG A 100 19.05 2.11 -11.03
CA ARG A 100 20.03 2.95 -10.32
C ARG A 100 21.31 2.20 -9.99
N LYS A 101 21.20 0.95 -9.51
CA LYS A 101 22.38 0.12 -9.27
C LYS A 101 23.18 -0.06 -10.56
N ASN A 102 22.51 -0.29 -11.69
CA ASN A 102 23.16 -0.41 -12.98
C ASN A 102 23.81 0.92 -13.44
N GLY A 103 23.15 2.06 -13.25
CA GLY A 103 23.71 3.39 -13.56
C GLY A 103 24.92 3.76 -12.69
N LEU A 104 24.89 3.43 -11.39
CA LEU A 104 26.05 3.58 -10.49
C LEU A 104 27.24 2.70 -10.92
N ASN A 105 26.96 1.47 -11.33
CA ASN A 105 27.98 0.55 -11.84
C ASN A 105 28.51 0.92 -13.23
N LEU A 106 27.78 1.74 -14.00
CA LEU A 106 28.26 2.23 -15.29
C LEU A 106 29.39 3.26 -15.16
N GLY A 107 29.70 3.73 -13.94
CA GLY A 107 30.79 4.66 -13.67
C GLY A 107 30.49 6.05 -14.25
N LYS A 108 30.77 7.11 -13.48
CA LYS A 108 31.01 8.41 -14.13
C LYS A 108 32.12 8.18 -15.16
N PRO A 109 31.98 8.63 -16.42
CA PRO A 109 33.13 8.65 -17.32
C PRO A 109 34.23 9.40 -16.58
N GLU A 110 35.33 8.71 -16.31
CA GLU A 110 36.52 9.31 -15.74
C GLU A 110 36.84 10.48 -16.67
N ILE A 111 36.68 11.71 -16.17
CA ILE A 111 37.00 12.91 -16.93
C ILE A 111 38.51 12.86 -17.11
N SER A 112 38.96 12.16 -18.15
CA SER A 112 40.31 12.26 -18.64
C SER A 112 40.53 13.74 -18.85
N GLN A 113 41.37 14.31 -17.98
CA GLN A 113 41.74 15.71 -17.89
C GLN A 113 42.40 16.11 -19.22
N ARG A 114 41.59 16.28 -20.27
CA ARG A 114 42.07 16.79 -21.54
C ARG A 114 42.30 18.27 -21.31
N ASN A 115 43.57 18.67 -21.15
CA ASN A 115 43.99 20.05 -21.14
C ASN A 115 43.49 20.72 -22.43
N CYS A 116 42.45 21.54 -22.33
CA CYS A 116 41.99 22.34 -23.44
C CYS A 116 42.93 23.53 -23.60
N VAL A 117 43.78 23.53 -24.62
CA VAL A 117 44.63 24.68 -24.97
C VAL A 117 43.86 25.59 -25.91
N CYS A 118 43.40 26.74 -25.42
CA CYS A 118 42.79 27.77 -26.25
C CYS A 118 43.85 28.40 -27.17
N LYS A 119 43.65 28.30 -28.49
CA LYS A 119 44.60 28.85 -29.48
C LYS A 119 44.48 30.39 -29.64
N ASN A 120 43.34 30.98 -29.26
CA ASN A 120 43.13 32.43 -29.24
C ASN A 120 42.43 32.85 -27.94
N LYS A 121 43.01 33.84 -27.24
CA LYS A 121 42.63 34.22 -25.87
C LYS A 121 41.35 35.06 -25.79
N GLN A 122 40.89 35.64 -26.89
CA GLN A 122 39.78 36.61 -26.89
C GLN A 122 38.39 35.99 -27.07
N ASN A 123 38.26 34.78 -27.63
CA ASN A 123 36.97 34.07 -27.82
C ASN A 123 37.05 32.60 -27.35
N CYS A 124 37.55 32.36 -26.13
CA CYS A 124 37.50 31.00 -25.56
C CYS A 124 36.31 30.86 -24.60
N SER A 125 35.19 30.35 -25.12
CA SER A 125 34.11 29.81 -24.28
C SER A 125 34.31 28.31 -24.13
N ARG A 126 34.12 27.79 -22.91
CA ARG A 126 34.12 26.36 -22.62
C ARG A 126 32.68 25.89 -22.43
N ASP A 127 32.03 25.59 -23.54
CA ASP A 127 30.70 24.97 -23.50
C ASP A 127 30.89 23.45 -23.35
N ILE A 128 30.36 22.89 -22.26
CA ILE A 128 30.39 21.44 -22.03
C ILE A 128 29.32 20.80 -22.91
N TYR A 129 29.72 20.36 -24.10
CA TYR A 129 28.89 19.47 -24.90
C TYR A 129 29.20 18.02 -24.48
N LEU A 130 28.20 17.33 -23.91
CA LEU A 130 28.22 15.88 -23.73
C LEU A 130 28.26 15.22 -25.12
N LYS A 131 29.47 15.02 -25.64
CA LYS A 131 29.69 14.28 -26.88
C LYS A 131 29.56 12.80 -26.55
N ILE A 132 28.33 12.29 -26.51
CA ILE A 132 28.10 10.85 -26.65
C ILE A 132 28.51 10.53 -28.08
N GLU A 133 29.72 10.00 -28.24
CA GLU A 133 30.23 9.49 -29.49
C GLU A 133 29.37 8.27 -29.83
N HIS A 134 28.31 8.51 -30.62
CA HIS A 134 27.45 7.48 -31.20
C HIS A 134 28.30 6.59 -32.11
N THR A 135 29.04 5.66 -31.52
CA THR A 135 29.43 4.44 -32.20
C THR A 135 28.14 3.65 -32.41
N PHE A 136 27.78 3.58 -33.67
CA PHE A 136 26.64 2.89 -34.22
C PHE A 136 26.59 1.44 -33.68
N VAL A 137 25.75 1.20 -32.68
CA VAL A 137 25.31 -0.15 -32.30
C VAL A 137 23.80 -0.17 -32.36
N ASN A 138 23.30 -0.67 -33.51
CA ASN A 138 21.98 -1.23 -33.79
C ASN A 138 20.77 -0.58 -33.12
N ASN A 139 19.93 0.10 -33.92
CA ASN A 139 18.47 0.31 -33.74
C ASN A 139 17.92 0.06 -32.33
N ARG A 140 18.48 0.73 -31.33
CA ARG A 140 17.96 0.74 -29.98
C ARG A 140 17.78 2.19 -29.61
N ILE A 141 16.55 2.48 -29.23
CA ILE A 141 16.17 3.73 -28.58
C ILE A 141 17.20 3.97 -27.48
N PRO A 142 17.84 5.16 -27.40
CA PRO A 142 18.78 5.46 -26.32
C PRO A 142 18.09 5.17 -25.00
N VAL A 143 18.81 4.56 -24.06
CA VAL A 143 18.26 4.25 -22.74
C VAL A 143 17.75 5.56 -22.17
N LEU A 144 16.45 5.64 -21.90
CA LEU A 144 15.81 6.83 -21.34
C LEU A 144 16.55 7.15 -20.04
N GLU A 145 17.31 8.25 -20.05
CA GLU A 145 17.96 8.77 -18.87
C GLU A 145 16.85 9.43 -18.05
N ASP A 146 16.29 8.65 -17.11
CA ASP A 146 15.25 9.12 -16.22
C ASP A 146 15.79 10.34 -15.47
N ILE A 147 15.10 11.49 -15.60
CA ILE A 147 15.43 12.72 -14.90
C ILE A 147 15.55 12.39 -13.40
N GLU A 148 16.65 12.79 -12.76
CA GLU A 148 16.79 12.61 -11.32
C GLU A 148 15.68 13.40 -10.62
N ILE A 149 14.69 12.67 -10.09
CA ILE A 149 13.52 13.26 -9.40
C ILE A 149 13.94 14.17 -8.23
N TRP A 150 15.16 13.97 -7.69
CA TRP A 150 15.79 14.83 -6.69
C TRP A 150 16.04 16.24 -7.21
N ASN A 151 16.59 16.38 -8.41
CA ASN A 151 16.86 17.69 -9.01
C ASN A 151 15.54 18.44 -9.30
N VAL A 152 14.48 17.70 -9.65
CA VAL A 152 13.13 18.27 -9.86
C VAL A 152 12.51 18.68 -8.52
N SER A 153 12.62 17.86 -7.48
CA SER A 153 12.08 18.14 -6.15
C SER A 153 12.76 19.34 -5.47
N ASP A 154 14.09 19.46 -5.60
CA ASP A 154 14.83 20.60 -5.06
C ASP A 154 14.41 21.91 -5.73
N HIS A 155 14.20 21.88 -7.05
CA HIS A 155 13.72 23.05 -7.79
C HIS A 155 12.26 23.43 -7.46
N LEU A 156 11.39 22.48 -7.10
CA LEU A 156 10.01 22.77 -6.70
C LEU A 156 9.88 23.41 -5.31
N HIS A 157 10.88 23.25 -4.44
CA HIS A 157 10.88 23.84 -3.09
C HIS A 157 11.58 25.20 -3.01
N LEU A 158 12.21 25.65 -4.10
CA LEU A 158 13.02 26.88 -4.16
C LEU A 158 12.35 28.04 -4.94
N ASP A 159 11.09 27.86 -5.37
CA ASP A 159 10.19 28.94 -5.84
C ASP A 159 9.18 29.31 -4.73
#